data_AF-A0A2G6BPI9-F1
#
_entry.id   AF-A0A2G6BPI9-F1
#
_cell.length_a   1.000
_cell.length_b   1.000
_cell.length_c   1.000
_cell.angle_alpha   90.00
_cell.angle_beta   90.00
_cell.angle_gamma   90.00
#
_symmetry.space_group_name_H-M   'P 1'
#
loop_
_entity.id
_entity.type
_entity.pdbx_description
1 polymer ?
#
loop_
_entity_poly.entity_id
_entity_poly.type
_entity_poly.pdbx_seq_one_letter_code
_entity_poly.pdbx_strand_id
1 'polypeptide(L)'
;MKKFLIILFILLNINSCKSDKYNLIEKYNLSGAFIMNSSKTFKGYFYMGTDSEYHYFQSRWVFEKDKYFKIRKNDLIVNEPFEYKTKELRISIFEINTIFGKGSHILYVK
;
A
#
# COMPACT_ATOMS: atom_id res chain seq x y z
N MET A 1 -48.10 -6.12 -3.23
CA MET A 1 -47.05 -6.06 -4.28
C MET A 1 -46.16 -4.81 -4.20
N LYS A 2 -46.69 -3.59 -3.98
CA LYS A 2 -45.86 -2.36 -3.88
C LYS A 2 -44.80 -2.37 -2.75
N LYS A 3 -45.10 -2.99 -1.60
CA LYS A 3 -44.14 -3.10 -0.46
C LYS A 3 -42.94 -4.01 -0.75
N PHE A 4 -43.09 -5.01 -1.62
CA PHE A 4 -42.01 -5.92 -2.00
C PHE A 4 -40.98 -5.24 -2.90
N LEU A 5 -41.42 -4.29 -3.74
CA LEU A 5 -40.55 -3.55 -4.65
C LEU A 5 -39.60 -2.60 -3.89
N ILE A 6 -40.06 -2.02 -2.77
CA ILE A 6 -39.27 -1.10 -1.94
C ILE A 6 -38.13 -1.85 -1.23
N ILE A 7 -38.40 -3.07 -0.75
CA ILE A 7 -37.38 -3.91 -0.08
C ILE A 7 -36.27 -4.30 -1.06
N LEU A 8 -36.61 -4.55 -2.33
CA LEU A 8 -35.64 -4.88 -3.38
C LEU A 8 -34.68 -3.70 -3.67
N PHE A 9 -35.17 -2.45 -3.63
CA PHE A 9 -34.33 -1.26 -3.81
C PHE A 9 -33.38 -0.99 -2.62
N ILE A 10 -33.77 -1.38 -1.40
CA ILE A 10 -32.93 -1.24 -0.21
C ILE A 10 -31.79 -2.29 -0.20
N LEU A 11 -32.05 -3.51 -0.69
CA LEU A 11 -31.05 -4.58 -0.77
C LEU A 11 -29.99 -4.34 -1.86
N LEU A 12 -30.29 -3.56 -2.90
CA LEU A 12 -29.32 -3.23 -3.96
C LEU A 12 -28.24 -2.22 -3.54
N ASN A 13 -28.41 -1.54 -2.39
CA ASN A 13 -27.47 -0.50 -1.93
C ASN A 13 -26.43 -1.00 -0.92
N ILE A 14 -26.45 -2.28 -0.52
CA ILE A 14 -25.58 -2.80 0.55
C ILE A 14 -24.22 -3.32 0.03
N ASN A 15 -24.07 -3.50 -1.29
CA ASN A 15 -22.83 -4.04 -1.87
C ASN A 15 -21.75 -3.00 -2.17
N SER A 16 -21.98 -1.70 -1.90
CA SER A 16 -20.92 -0.71 -1.97
C SER A 16 -20.16 -0.60 -0.64
N CYS A 17 -19.79 -1.74 -0.06
CA CYS A 17 -18.74 -1.78 0.96
C CYS A 17 -17.44 -1.33 0.27
N LYS A 18 -17.03 -0.10 0.58
CA LYS A 18 -15.83 0.59 0.08
C LYS A 18 -14.67 -0.38 -0.04
N SER A 19 -14.23 -0.67 -1.28
CA SER A 19 -12.92 -1.27 -1.47
C SER A 19 -11.91 -0.35 -0.81
N ASP A 20 -11.10 -0.88 0.11
CA ASP A 20 -9.98 -0.15 0.68
C ASP A 20 -9.16 0.49 -0.45
N LYS A 21 -8.71 1.73 -0.26
CA LYS A 21 -7.93 2.49 -1.26
C LYS A 21 -6.62 1.76 -1.61
N TYR A 22 -6.20 0.84 -0.75
CA TYR A 22 -4.98 0.06 -0.86
C TYR A 22 -5.20 -1.27 -1.56
N ASN A 23 -4.43 -1.48 -2.62
CA ASN A 23 -4.35 -2.78 -3.29
C ASN A 23 -3.42 -3.71 -2.48
N LEU A 24 -3.87 -4.94 -2.21
CA LEU A 24 -3.02 -5.96 -1.61
C LEU A 24 -2.00 -6.44 -2.65
N ILE A 25 -0.72 -6.44 -2.27
CA ILE A 25 0.36 -7.09 -3.02
C ILE A 25 0.59 -8.46 -2.40
N GLU A 26 0.29 -9.50 -3.17
CA GLU A 26 0.60 -10.87 -2.79
C GLU A 26 2.10 -11.14 -2.84
N LYS A 27 2.58 -12.07 -2.01
CA LYS A 27 4.00 -12.45 -1.90
C LYS A 27 4.69 -12.69 -3.24
N TYR A 28 4.03 -13.39 -4.17
CA TYR A 28 4.60 -13.71 -5.48
C TYR A 28 4.75 -12.48 -6.40
N ASN A 29 4.00 -11.40 -6.13
CA ASN A 29 4.09 -10.12 -6.83
C ASN A 29 4.98 -9.09 -6.11
N LEU A 30 5.54 -9.44 -4.94
CA LEU A 30 6.30 -8.49 -4.12
C LEU A 30 7.52 -7.95 -4.85
N SER A 31 8.16 -8.76 -5.71
CA SER A 31 9.28 -8.32 -6.55
C SER A 31 8.89 -7.22 -7.53
N GLY A 32 7.66 -7.24 -8.05
CA GLY A 32 7.13 -6.23 -8.95
C GLY A 32 6.49 -5.04 -8.27
N ALA A 33 6.32 -5.06 -6.94
CA ALA A 33 5.66 -3.98 -6.20
C ALA A 33 6.53 -2.72 -6.10
N PHE A 34 7.84 -2.93 -6.00
CA PHE A 34 8.84 -1.87 -5.95
C PHE A 34 9.64 -1.89 -7.25
N ILE A 35 9.13 -1.19 -8.26
CA ILE A 35 9.77 -1.10 -9.57
C ILE A 35 10.85 -0.03 -9.50
N MET A 36 12.03 -0.36 -10.02
CA MET A 36 13.05 0.62 -10.31
C MET A 36 12.53 1.61 -11.34
N ASN A 37 12.15 2.80 -10.85
CA ASN A 37 11.59 3.83 -11.70
C ASN A 37 12.54 5.03 -11.80
N SER A 38 13.13 5.21 -12.99
CA SER A 38 14.00 6.33 -13.32
C SER A 38 13.25 7.52 -13.91
N SER A 39 11.91 7.48 -13.95
CA SER A 39 11.12 8.59 -14.46
C SER A 39 11.32 9.83 -13.59
N LYS A 40 11.56 10.98 -14.23
CA LYS A 40 11.58 12.29 -13.56
C LYS A 40 10.25 12.64 -12.88
N THR A 41 9.16 11.98 -13.27
CA THR A 41 7.83 12.17 -12.69
C THR A 41 7.61 11.34 -11.43
N PHE A 42 8.47 10.37 -11.15
CA PHE A 42 8.37 9.51 -9.98
C PHE A 42 9.00 10.21 -8.77
N LYS A 43 8.21 10.42 -7.70
CA LYS A 43 8.68 11.06 -6.47
C LYS A 43 9.27 10.06 -5.48
N GLY A 44 8.90 8.79 -5.57
CA GLY A 44 9.40 7.75 -4.68
C GLY A 44 8.31 6.92 -4.02
N TYR A 45 8.78 5.96 -3.23
CA TYR A 45 7.95 5.13 -2.35
C TYR A 45 7.95 5.71 -0.94
N PHE A 46 6.80 5.67 -0.29
CA PHE A 46 6.58 6.17 1.05
C PHE A 46 5.91 5.07 1.87
N TYR A 47 6.53 4.72 2.99
CA TYR A 47 5.93 3.86 4.01
C TYR A 47 5.01 4.69 4.89
N MET A 48 3.79 4.21 5.08
CA MET A 48 2.70 4.91 5.78
C MET A 48 2.39 4.29 7.16
N GLY A 49 3.17 3.30 7.56
CA GLY A 49 3.05 2.59 8.83
C GLY A 49 2.46 1.19 8.68
N THR A 50 2.22 0.55 9.82
CA THR A 50 1.70 -0.81 9.94
C THR A 50 0.43 -0.82 10.78
N ASP A 51 -0.45 -1.79 10.52
CA ASP A 51 -1.48 -2.20 11.46
C ASP A 51 -1.20 -3.62 11.99
N SER A 52 -2.25 -4.32 12.44
CA SER A 52 -2.17 -5.71 12.91
C SER A 52 -1.72 -6.69 11.82
N GLU A 53 -2.03 -6.44 10.55
CA GLU A 53 -1.88 -7.41 9.45
C GLU A 53 -0.94 -6.96 8.33
N TYR A 54 -0.86 -5.65 8.06
CA TYR A 54 -0.22 -5.11 6.86
C TYR A 54 0.74 -3.96 7.14
N HIS A 55 1.75 -3.88 6.27
CA HIS A 55 2.58 -2.71 6.00
C HIS A 55 1.96 -1.91 4.84
N TYR A 56 1.79 -0.61 5.02
CA TYR A 56 1.13 0.27 4.05
C TYR A 56 2.14 1.15 3.32
N PHE A 57 1.96 1.27 2.00
CA PHE A 57 2.85 2.02 1.13
C PHE A 57 2.08 2.89 0.14
N GLN A 58 2.75 3.93 -0.32
CA GLN A 58 2.29 4.82 -1.37
C GLN A 58 3.43 5.07 -2.36
N SER A 59 3.17 4.88 -3.66
CA SER A 59 4.04 5.36 -4.72
C SER A 59 3.51 6.71 -5.21
N ARG A 60 4.34 7.76 -5.16
CA ARG A 60 3.91 9.12 -5.52
C ARG A 60 4.48 9.59 -6.85
N TRP A 61 3.69 10.36 -7.58
CA TRP A 61 4.01 10.83 -8.93
C TRP A 61 3.67 12.31 -9.12
N VAL A 62 4.29 12.96 -10.11
CA VAL A 62 4.01 14.36 -10.46
C VAL A 62 2.80 14.47 -11.38
N PHE A 63 2.75 13.63 -12.42
CA PHE A 63 1.72 13.69 -13.48
C PHE A 63 0.80 12.46 -13.50
N GLU A 64 1.05 11.48 -12.62
CA GLU A 64 0.19 10.30 -12.47
C GLU A 64 -0.49 10.30 -11.11
N LYS A 65 -1.55 9.51 -11.00
CA LYS A 65 -2.23 9.29 -9.72
C LYS A 65 -1.33 8.47 -8.79
N ASP A 66 -1.27 8.89 -7.53
CA ASP A 66 -0.63 8.10 -6.49
C ASP A 66 -1.27 6.72 -6.36
N LYS A 67 -0.41 5.70 -6.26
CA LYS A 67 -0.84 4.31 -6.07
C LYS A 67 -0.62 3.93 -4.63
N TYR A 68 -1.60 3.26 -4.04
CA TYR A 68 -1.63 2.85 -2.66
C TYR A 68 -1.69 1.35 -2.60
N PHE A 69 -0.80 0.75 -1.83
CA PHE A 69 -0.70 -0.69 -1.76
C PHE A 69 -0.25 -1.14 -0.37
N LYS A 70 -0.63 -2.36 -0.01
CA LYS A 70 -0.32 -2.95 1.29
C LYS A 70 0.26 -4.35 1.11
N ILE A 71 1.14 -4.72 2.02
CA ILE A 71 1.86 -5.99 2.01
C ILE A 71 1.67 -6.63 3.38
N ARG A 72 1.41 -7.94 3.44
CA ARG A 72 1.28 -8.64 4.72
C ARG A 72 2.59 -8.54 5.51
N LYS A 73 2.51 -8.37 6.82
CA LYS A 73 3.69 -8.30 7.70
C LYS A 73 4.59 -9.54 7.61
N ASN A 74 4.01 -10.69 7.30
CA ASN A 74 4.75 -11.95 7.16
C ASN A 74 5.49 -12.07 5.81
N ASP A 75 5.15 -11.23 4.83
CA ASP A 75 5.76 -11.25 3.50
C ASP A 75 6.89 -10.21 3.35
N LEU A 76 6.90 -9.19 4.21
CA LEU A 76 7.93 -8.15 4.27
C LEU A 76 8.21 -7.79 5.72
N ILE A 77 9.42 -8.05 6.20
CA ILE A 77 9.83 -7.68 7.56
C ILE A 77 10.36 -6.25 7.56
N VAL A 78 9.77 -5.37 8.37
CA VAL A 78 10.23 -3.99 8.59
C VAL A 78 10.89 -3.87 9.96
N ASN A 79 12.06 -3.23 10.03
CA ASN A 79 12.87 -3.14 11.25
C ASN A 79 12.27 -2.19 12.29
N GLU A 80 11.81 -1.01 11.86
CA GLU A 80 11.24 0.02 12.74
C GLU A 80 9.84 0.42 12.28
N PRO A 81 8.84 -0.47 12.42
CA PRO A 81 7.48 -0.13 12.03
C PRO A 81 6.91 0.93 12.98
N PHE A 82 6.08 1.81 12.43
CA PHE A 82 5.28 2.76 13.21
C PHE A 82 3.81 2.57 12.87
N GLU A 83 2.93 3.02 13.76
CA GLU A 83 1.49 2.86 13.60
C GLU A 83 0.99 3.56 12.33
N TYR A 84 0.09 2.91 11.62
CA TYR A 84 -0.49 3.41 10.38
C TYR A 84 -1.08 4.82 10.53
N LYS A 85 -0.77 5.71 9.58
CA LYS A 85 -1.20 7.13 9.52
C LYS A 85 -0.63 8.05 10.61
N THR A 86 0.32 7.61 11.43
CA THR A 86 0.97 8.49 12.43
C THR A 86 2.06 9.37 11.81
N LYS A 87 2.81 8.83 10.85
CA LYS A 87 3.84 9.56 10.09
C LYS A 87 3.99 8.94 8.71
N GLU A 88 4.88 9.51 7.90
CA GLU A 88 5.33 8.91 6.65
C GLU A 88 6.85 8.85 6.61
N LEU A 89 7.38 7.84 5.92
CA LEU A 89 8.81 7.66 5.74
C LEU A 89 9.11 7.36 4.28
N ARG A 90 9.94 8.18 3.64
CA ARG A 90 10.39 7.91 2.28
C ARG A 90 11.39 6.76 2.29
N ILE A 91 11.14 5.75 1.48
CA ILE A 91 11.99 4.58 1.35
C ILE A 91 12.66 4.55 -0.02
N SER A 92 13.83 3.93 -0.07
CA SER A 92 14.64 3.70 -1.26
C SER A 92 14.74 2.21 -1.52
N ILE A 93 14.77 1.83 -2.80
CA ILE A 93 15.16 0.48 -3.24
C ILE A 93 16.67 0.38 -3.52
N PHE A 94 17.35 1.52 -3.59
CA PHE A 94 18.79 1.60 -3.73
C PHE A 94 19.43 1.67 -2.34
N GLU A 95 20.54 0.95 -2.20
CA GLU A 95 21.38 1.03 -1.02
C GLU A 95 21.85 2.46 -0.81
N ILE A 96 21.55 2.98 0.37
CA ILE A 96 21.95 4.32 0.77
C ILE A 96 22.64 4.27 2.13
N ASN A 97 21.89 3.98 3.19
CA ASN A 97 22.37 3.99 4.58
C ASN A 97 21.86 2.76 5.33
N THR A 98 20.61 2.83 5.81
CA THR A 98 20.08 1.89 6.80
C THR A 98 19.07 0.97 6.14
N ILE A 99 19.18 -0.32 6.40
CA ILE A 99 18.16 -1.29 5.98
C ILE A 99 16.87 -1.00 6.75
N PHE A 100 15.82 -0.68 6.02
CA PHE A 100 14.49 -0.44 6.54
C PHE A 100 13.67 -1.74 6.64
N GLY A 101 13.75 -2.60 5.62
CA GLY A 101 13.01 -3.85 5.60
C GLY A 101 13.53 -4.85 4.58
N LYS A 102 13.19 -6.12 4.78
CA LYS A 102 13.63 -7.25 3.95
C LYS A 102 12.43 -8.10 3.53
N GLY A 103 12.30 -8.30 2.22
CA GLY A 103 11.33 -9.18 1.59
C GLY A 103 11.95 -9.78 0.33
N SER A 104 11.28 -9.67 -0.82
CA SER A 104 11.91 -9.98 -2.12
C SER A 104 13.02 -8.99 -2.50
N HIS A 105 12.94 -7.77 -1.98
CA HIS A 105 13.96 -6.73 -2.09
C HIS A 105 14.35 -6.22 -0.70
N ILE A 106 15.53 -5.62 -0.60
CA ILE A 106 15.92 -4.85 0.57
C ILE A 106 15.46 -3.41 0.35
N LEU A 107 14.72 -2.89 1.32
CA LEU A 107 14.29 -1.49 1.36
C LEU A 107 15.23 -0.74 2.30
N TYR A 108 15.56 0.50 1.94
CA TYR A 108 16.49 1.35 2.67
C TYR A 108 15.84 2.69 3.04
N VAL A 109 16.36 3.30 4.08
CA VAL A 109 16.03 4.67 4.50
C VAL A 109 17.32 5.44 4.76
N LYS A 110 17.23 6.77 4.64
CA LYS A 110 18.36 7.67 4.93
C LYS A 110 18.52 7.85 6.42
#